data_AF-A0A6M3K7T2-F1
#
_entry.id   AF-A0A6M3K7T2-F1
#
_cell.length_a   1.000
_cell.length_b   1.000
_cell.length_c   1.000
_cell.angle_alpha   90.00
_cell.angle_beta   90.00
_cell.angle_gamma   90.00
#
_symmetry.space_group_name_H-M   'P 1'
#
loop_
_entity.id
_entity.type
_entity.pdbx_description
1 polymer ?
#
loop_
_entity_poly.entity_id
_entity_poly.type
_entity_poly.pdbx_seq_one_letter_code
_entity_poly.pdbx_strand_id
1 'polypeptide(L)'
;MVTREDMDGPDPLDVALAGEGITPERLARALREELEAEDERAFSDSEGVKYSKKMPAWQVRQKARMDAHRLLSHYPAEKVDLGGDLTIEIVKFNAEDDSTTE
;
A
#
# COMPACT_ATOMS: atom_id res chain seq x y z
N MET A 1 15.12 10.30 -14.28
CA MET A 1 14.04 10.11 -13.29
C MET A 1 12.79 9.93 -14.13
N VAL A 2 12.40 8.68 -14.38
CA VAL A 2 11.26 8.36 -15.26
C VAL A 2 10.01 8.74 -14.48
N THR A 3 9.24 9.70 -14.96
CA THR A 3 7.96 10.07 -14.32
C THR A 3 6.90 9.06 -14.76
N ARG A 4 5.84 8.91 -13.96
CA ARG A 4 4.73 7.96 -14.25
C ARG A 4 4.06 8.22 -15.61
N GLU A 5 4.31 9.39 -16.19
CA GLU A 5 3.82 9.85 -17.50
C GLU A 5 4.64 9.27 -18.68
N ASP A 6 5.84 8.72 -18.44
CA ASP A 6 6.72 8.16 -19.48
C ASP A 6 6.44 6.67 -19.80
N MET A 7 5.59 6.01 -19.01
CA MET A 7 5.19 4.61 -19.20
C MET A 7 3.86 4.57 -19.97
N ASP A 8 3.95 4.60 -21.29
CA ASP A 8 2.78 4.61 -22.19
C ASP A 8 2.12 3.21 -22.22
N GLY A 9 1.28 2.94 -21.21
CA GLY A 9 0.57 1.68 -21.05
C GLY A 9 -0.38 1.70 -19.84
N PRO A 10 -1.47 0.93 -19.86
CA PRO A 10 -2.36 0.82 -18.70
C PRO A 10 -1.56 0.27 -17.51
N ASP A 11 -1.76 0.85 -16.32
CA ASP A 11 -1.09 0.40 -15.12
C ASP A 11 -1.32 -1.12 -14.95
N PRO A 12 -0.27 -1.95 -14.83
CA PRO A 12 -0.44 -3.39 -14.67
C PRO A 12 -1.34 -3.75 -13.48
N LEU A 13 -1.42 -2.88 -12.46
CA LEU A 13 -2.37 -3.01 -11.36
C LEU A 13 -3.81 -2.80 -11.82
N ASP A 14 -4.07 -1.80 -12.66
CA ASP A 14 -5.40 -1.53 -13.21
C ASP A 14 -5.87 -2.68 -14.11
N VAL A 15 -4.97 -3.27 -14.90
CA VAL A 15 -5.28 -4.43 -15.75
C VAL A 15 -5.63 -5.67 -14.90
N ALA A 16 -4.86 -5.94 -13.85
CA ALA A 16 -5.12 -7.06 -12.94
C ALA A 16 -6.44 -6.89 -12.17
N LEU A 17 -6.71 -5.69 -11.67
CA LEU A 17 -7.96 -5.36 -10.95
C LEU A 17 -9.18 -5.43 -11.86
N ALA A 18 -9.06 -4.92 -13.10
CA ALA A 18 -10.12 -5.02 -14.10
C ALA A 18 -10.43 -6.49 -14.47
N GLY A 19 -9.43 -7.36 -14.54
CA GLY A 19 -9.60 -8.80 -14.77
C GLY A 19 -10.43 -9.52 -13.70
N GLU A 20 -10.38 -9.05 -12.45
CA GLU A 20 -11.16 -9.55 -11.31
C GLU A 20 -12.52 -8.81 -11.15
N GLY A 21 -12.87 -7.92 -12.08
CA GLY A 21 -14.09 -7.10 -12.00
C GLY A 21 -14.08 -6.10 -10.84
N ILE A 22 -12.89 -5.75 -10.34
CA ILE A 22 -12.69 -4.75 -9.29
C ILE A 22 -12.41 -3.42 -9.99
N THR A 23 -13.41 -2.54 -10.04
CA THR A 23 -13.18 -1.18 -10.53
C THR A 23 -12.54 -0.32 -9.44
N PRO A 24 -11.72 0.70 -9.81
CA PRO A 24 -11.13 1.63 -8.87
C PRO A 24 -12.17 2.28 -7.94
N GLU A 25 -13.35 2.61 -8.44
CA GLU A 25 -14.44 3.21 -7.64
C GLU A 25 -15.01 2.23 -6.63
N ARG A 26 -15.18 0.96 -7.03
CA ARG A 26 -15.66 -0.09 -6.14
C ARG A 26 -14.66 -0.36 -5.02
N LEU A 27 -13.38 -0.38 -5.37
CA LEU A 27 -12.28 -0.53 -4.41
C LEU A 27 -12.24 0.67 -3.44
N ALA A 28 -12.28 1.90 -3.96
CA ALA A 28 -12.26 3.11 -3.14
C ALA A 28 -13.44 3.18 -2.17
N ARG A 29 -14.64 2.78 -2.63
CA ARG A 29 -15.83 2.70 -1.76
C ARG A 29 -15.65 1.64 -0.66
N ALA A 30 -15.23 0.43 -1.02
CA ALA A 30 -15.03 -0.64 -0.05
C ALA A 30 -13.96 -0.28 1.01
N LEU A 31 -12.87 0.36 0.58
CA LEU A 31 -11.82 0.84 1.49
C LEU A 31 -12.33 1.96 2.41
N ARG A 32 -13.18 2.86 1.91
CA ARG A 32 -13.80 3.89 2.74
C ARG A 32 -14.73 3.27 3.78
N GLU A 33 -15.57 2.32 3.39
CA GLU A 33 -16.44 1.57 4.30
C GLU A 33 -15.63 0.83 5.37
N GLU A 34 -14.52 0.19 5.00
CA GLU A 34 -13.62 -0.48 5.95
C GLU A 34 -12.96 0.51 6.92
N LEU A 35 -12.52 1.68 6.44
CA LEU A 35 -11.90 2.72 7.28
C LEU A 35 -12.90 3.38 8.24
N GLU A 36 -14.15 3.55 7.81
CA GLU A 36 -15.24 4.13 8.60
C GLU A 36 -15.93 3.11 9.50
N ALA A 37 -15.59 1.82 9.41
CA ALA A 37 -16.16 0.79 10.25
C ALA A 37 -15.85 1.06 11.73
N GLU A 38 -16.89 1.16 12.55
CA GLU A 38 -16.78 1.39 13.99
C GLU A 38 -17.41 0.25 14.79
N ASP A 39 -16.71 -0.20 15.84
CA ASP A 39 -17.20 -1.11 16.85
C ASP A 39 -17.49 -0.33 18.14
N GLU A 40 -18.62 -0.62 18.79
CA GLU A 40 -18.90 -0.09 20.11
C GLU A 40 -18.18 -0.94 21.17
N ARG A 41 -17.23 -0.33 21.90
CA ARG A 41 -16.45 -1.02 22.92
C ARG A 41 -16.83 -0.53 24.30
N ALA A 42 -17.19 -1.46 25.17
CA ALA A 42 -17.42 -1.20 26.59
C ALA A 42 -16.09 -1.23 27.35
N PHE A 43 -15.87 -0.23 28.21
CA PHE A 43 -14.74 -0.15 29.11
C PHE A 43 -15.22 -0.41 30.53
N SER A 44 -14.73 -1.49 31.12
CA SER A 44 -15.04 -1.89 32.49
C SER A 44 -13.80 -1.85 33.37
N ASP A 45 -14.03 -1.55 34.64
CA ASP A 45 -13.07 -1.71 35.73
C ASP A 45 -13.50 -2.91 36.59
N SER A 46 -12.71 -3.22 37.63
CA SER A 46 -13.00 -4.25 38.64
C SER A 46 -14.38 -4.10 39.32
N GLU A 47 -14.98 -2.92 39.28
CA GLU A 47 -16.32 -2.61 39.81
C GLU A 47 -17.45 -2.64 38.76
N GLY A 48 -17.16 -2.91 37.48
CA GLY A 48 -18.16 -3.02 36.40
C GLY A 48 -17.91 -2.12 35.18
N VAL A 49 -18.86 -2.10 34.23
CA VAL A 49 -18.78 -1.30 32.99
C VAL A 49 -18.99 0.19 33.29
N LYS A 50 -18.00 1.03 32.98
CA LYS A 50 -18.03 2.48 33.23
C LYS A 50 -18.67 3.26 32.07
N TYR A 51 -18.37 2.91 30.81
CA TYR A 51 -18.96 3.53 29.63
C TYR A 51 -18.70 2.72 28.34
N SER A 52 -19.51 2.95 27.31
CA SER A 52 -19.25 2.50 25.94
C SER A 52 -18.82 3.67 25.06
N LYS A 53 -17.94 3.40 24.09
CA LYS A 53 -17.52 4.37 23.07
C LYS A 53 -17.42 3.70 21.71
N LYS A 54 -17.91 4.37 20.66
CA LYS A 54 -17.65 3.98 19.28
C LYS A 54 -16.19 4.21 18.94
N MET A 55 -15.53 3.19 18.44
CA MET A 55 -14.14 3.26 18.01
C MET A 55 -13.98 2.57 16.66
N PRO A 56 -12.98 2.95 15.84
CA PRO A 56 -12.68 2.22 14.61
C PRO A 56 -12.55 0.72 14.89
N ALA A 57 -13.03 -0.11 13.97
CA ALA A 57 -13.14 -1.54 14.17
C ALA A 57 -11.80 -2.15 14.63
N TRP A 58 -11.85 -3.12 15.54
CA TRP A 58 -10.62 -3.69 16.13
C TRP A 58 -9.64 -4.21 15.08
N GLN A 59 -10.13 -4.90 14.05
CA GLN A 59 -9.32 -5.49 12.99
C GLN A 59 -8.55 -4.42 12.20
N VAL A 60 -9.22 -3.33 11.85
CA VAL A 60 -8.61 -2.18 11.15
C VAL A 60 -7.48 -1.59 11.98
N ARG A 61 -7.68 -1.44 13.30
CA ARG A 61 -6.65 -0.93 14.23
C ARG A 61 -5.49 -1.90 14.45
N GLN A 62 -5.70 -3.20 14.34
CA GLN A 62 -4.63 -4.19 14.42
C GLN A 62 -3.78 -4.18 13.16
N LYS A 63 -4.42 -4.18 11.99
CA LYS A 63 -3.74 -4.05 10.69
C LYS A 63 -2.90 -2.79 10.61
N ALA A 64 -3.47 -1.63 10.95
CA ALA A 64 -2.74 -0.37 10.98
C ALA A 64 -1.53 -0.38 11.93
N ARG A 65 -1.62 -1.08 13.08
CA ARG A 65 -0.46 -1.26 13.98
C ARG A 65 0.63 -2.09 13.32
N MET A 66 0.26 -3.22 12.71
CA MET A 66 1.22 -4.08 12.02
C MET A 66 1.93 -3.33 10.88
N ASP A 67 1.18 -2.58 10.09
CA ASP A 67 1.72 -1.77 8.99
C ASP A 67 2.67 -0.67 9.49
N ALA A 68 2.30 0.04 10.57
CA ALA A 68 3.17 1.03 11.19
C ALA A 68 4.48 0.40 11.68
N HIS A 69 4.41 -0.75 12.35
CA HIS A 69 5.60 -1.48 12.78
C HIS A 69 6.44 -2.01 11.60
N ARG A 70 5.80 -2.39 10.48
CA ARG A 70 6.47 -2.79 9.24
C ARG A 70 7.24 -1.61 8.61
N LEU A 71 6.62 -0.43 8.54
CA LEU A 71 7.26 0.79 8.05
C LEU A 71 8.43 1.24 8.94
N LEU A 72 8.31 1.06 10.25
CA LEU A 72 9.35 1.37 11.24
C LEU A 72 10.46 0.30 11.32
N SER A 73 10.42 -0.74 10.47
CA SER A 73 11.41 -1.84 10.47
C SER A 73 11.54 -2.58 11.81
N HIS A 74 10.47 -2.61 12.61
CA HIS A 74 10.44 -3.38 13.88
C HIS A 74 10.32 -4.89 13.66
N TYR A 75 9.84 -5.31 12.49
CA TYR A 75 9.84 -6.70 12.07
C TYR A 75 11.07 -6.99 11.20
N PRO A 76 11.64 -8.21 11.26
CA PRO A 76 12.70 -8.61 10.35
C PRO A 76 12.23 -8.46 8.90
N ALA A 77 13.12 -7.95 8.03
CA ALA A 77 12.82 -7.77 6.63
C ALA A 77 12.36 -9.09 6.00
N GLU A 78 11.17 -9.08 5.42
CA GLU A 78 10.59 -10.24 4.77
C GLU A 78 11.41 -10.52 3.50
N LYS A 79 11.99 -11.72 3.40
CA LYS A 79 12.67 -12.16 2.18
C LYS A 79 11.60 -12.52 1.16
N VAL A 80 11.35 -11.62 0.23
CA VAL A 80 10.53 -11.93 -0.94
C VAL A 80 11.46 -12.55 -1.96
N ASP A 81 11.35 -13.86 -2.14
CA ASP A 81 12.00 -14.55 -3.26
C ASP A 81 11.29 -14.10 -4.53
N LEU A 82 11.88 -13.10 -5.21
CA LEU A 82 11.45 -12.68 -6.54
C LEU A 82 11.80 -13.81 -7.50
N GLY A 83 10.88 -14.76 -7.65
CA GLY A 83 10.97 -15.86 -8.63
C GLY A 83 10.79 -15.33 -10.04
N GLY A 84 11.81 -14.67 -10.57
CA GLY A 84 11.91 -14.19 -11.94
C GLY A 84 13.36 -13.88 -12.27
N ASP A 85 13.81 -14.27 -13.47
CA ASP A 85 15.16 -13.99 -13.95
C ASP A 85 15.28 -12.46 -14.15
N LEU A 86 15.80 -11.78 -13.13
CA LEU A 86 15.88 -10.33 -13.10
C LEU A 86 17.08 -9.89 -13.93
N THR A 87 16.90 -9.73 -15.24
CA THR A 87 17.92 -9.14 -16.11
C THR A 87 18.04 -7.64 -15.84
N ILE A 88 19.06 -7.25 -15.07
CA ILE A 88 19.42 -5.85 -14.84
C ILE A 88 20.30 -5.40 -16.01
N GLU A 89 19.73 -4.65 -16.95
CA GLU A 89 20.52 -3.97 -17.99
C GLU A 89 21.15 -2.70 -17.40
N ILE A 90 22.46 -2.75 -17.14
CA ILE A 90 23.24 -1.57 -16.73
C ILE A 90 23.55 -0.76 -17.99
N VAL A 91 22.72 0.23 -18.29
CA VAL A 91 23.03 1.21 -19.33
C VAL A 91 24.08 2.18 -18.78
N LYS A 92 25.33 2.04 -19.23
CA LYS A 92 26.37 3.04 -18.99
C LYS A 92 26.01 4.32 -19.74
N PHE A 93 25.71 5.38 -19.00
CA PHE A 93 25.56 6.71 -19.55
C PHE A 93 26.95 7.28 -19.87
N ASN A 94 27.35 7.29 -21.14
CA ASN A 94 28.56 7.99 -21.58
C ASN A 94 28.20 9.47 -21.80
N ALA A 95 28.70 10.34 -20.92
CA ALA A 95 28.46 11.78 -20.96
C ALA A 95 29.44 12.50 -21.91
N GLU A 96 29.49 12.11 -23.19
CA GLU A 96 30.40 12.75 -24.17
C GLU A 96 29.75 13.21 -25.49
N ASP A 97 28.44 13.08 -25.69
CA ASP A 97 27.78 13.55 -26.92
C ASP A 97 26.94 14.81 -26.71
N ASP A 98 27.52 15.83 -26.06
CA ASP A 98 27.04 17.21 -26.19
C ASP A 98 28.17 18.10 -26.72
N SER A 99 28.55 17.84 -27.97
CA SER A 99 29.22 18.84 -28.80
C SER A 99 28.28 19.19 -29.97
N THR A 100 27.26 19.99 -29.65
CA THR A 100 26.54 20.77 -30.66
C THR A 100 27.55 21.65 -31.38
N THR A 101 27.81 21.33 -32.65
CA THR A 101 28.61 22.13 -33.58
C THR A 101 27.70 23.25 -34.10
N GLU A 102 28.15 24.51 -33.96
CA GLU A 102 27.54 25.68 -34.61
C GLU A 102 27.60 25.61 -36.14
#